data_AF-A0A9E2Y698-F1
#
_entry.id   AF-A0A9E2Y698-F1
#
_cell.length_a   1.000
_cell.length_b   1.000
_cell.length_c   1.000
_cell.angle_alpha   90.00
_cell.angle_beta   90.00
_cell.angle_gamma   90.00
#
_symmetry.space_group_name_H-M   'P 1'
#
loop_
_entity.id
_entity.type
_entity.pdbx_description
1 polymer ?
#
loop_
_entity_poly.entity_id
_entity_poly.type
_entity_poly.pdbx_seq_one_letter_code
_entity_poly.pdbx_strand_id
1 'polypeptide(L)'
;MNTIPVMAPPSPLLDAALSILADGKPRSADEILVQGQRLGLFDQSQTRKHVYTALSQYVERTLGRGRKPLIIEEPDRRFRLNRPIDDWPAIDTTGLPPLALSASPPQDAAPAIAALQAAAAGTNPDVFERAVCATFELFGFAATHVGGNNAPDGYADALLGELTYRVMLECKLARNDTISQSNAVPEAAKFRDAYRADYCALVAPSFDAEVTFVSELATHGVAAWSVDDLVRASTFALDCSRMRELFASGYAADPLDDFAWGMIHGSAKRLRTVASLLMEIGLKQQRMAHYLGRGAPPRLTVDVALSLVDDRLTTAGAVNGATRDEIDEAFLWLTSPYVDRALWTDASRTAIVIRPR
;
A
#
# COMPACT_ATOMS: atom_id res chain seq x y z
N MET A 1 -2.72 21.87 -0.56
CA MET A 1 -1.73 21.64 -1.62
C MET A 1 -0.79 20.57 -1.11
N ASN A 2 -0.90 19.35 -1.66
CA ASN A 2 -0.10 18.21 -1.21
C ASN A 2 1.34 18.38 -1.71
N THR A 3 2.27 18.66 -0.81
CA THR A 3 3.69 18.61 -1.10
C THR A 3 4.15 17.17 -1.00
N ILE A 4 4.35 16.55 -2.16
CA ILE A 4 5.09 15.30 -2.34
C ILE A 4 6.54 15.54 -1.87
N PRO A 5 7.23 14.55 -1.26
CA PRO A 5 8.61 14.67 -0.80
C PRO A 5 9.54 15.23 -1.88
N VAL A 6 10.60 15.93 -1.47
CA VAL A 6 11.64 16.46 -2.35
C VAL A 6 12.49 15.31 -2.93
N MET A 7 11.88 14.51 -3.80
CA MET A 7 12.56 13.98 -4.97
C MET A 7 12.91 15.19 -5.87
N ALA A 8 13.95 15.10 -6.68
CA ALA A 8 14.20 16.08 -7.74
C ALA A 8 12.85 16.46 -8.39
N PRO A 9 12.56 17.76 -8.63
CA PRO A 9 11.23 18.23 -9.01
C PRO A 9 10.71 17.30 -10.09
N PRO A 10 9.58 16.61 -9.84
CA PRO A 10 9.17 15.52 -10.69
C PRO A 10 9.12 16.05 -12.11
N SER A 11 9.77 15.32 -13.01
CA SER A 11 9.70 15.66 -14.42
C SER A 11 8.21 15.75 -14.75
N PRO A 12 7.70 16.87 -15.31
CA PRO A 12 6.29 16.98 -15.67
C PRO A 12 5.83 15.81 -16.54
N LEU A 13 6.77 15.21 -17.28
CA LEU A 13 6.56 14.01 -18.07
C LEU A 13 6.26 12.77 -17.21
N LEU A 14 7.01 12.57 -16.13
CA LEU A 14 6.83 11.43 -15.24
C LEU A 14 5.48 11.52 -14.50
N ASP A 15 5.11 12.69 -13.99
CA ASP A 15 3.82 12.89 -13.32
C ASP A 15 2.64 12.63 -14.27
N ALA A 16 2.73 13.14 -15.49
CA ALA A 16 1.75 12.87 -16.53
C ALA A 16 1.67 11.37 -16.85
N ALA A 17 2.81 10.69 -17.00
CA ALA A 17 2.84 9.25 -17.25
C ALA A 17 2.25 8.45 -16.08
N LEU A 18 2.56 8.80 -14.83
CA LEU A 18 1.98 8.17 -13.63
C LEU A 18 0.46 8.34 -13.59
N SER A 19 -0.04 9.54 -13.90
CA SER A 19 -1.48 9.82 -13.99
C SER A 19 -2.17 8.97 -15.08
N ILE A 20 -1.53 8.82 -16.25
CA ILE A 20 -2.05 8.02 -17.36
C ILE A 20 -2.05 6.52 -17.03
N LEU A 21 -1.00 6.04 -16.36
CA LEU A 21 -0.81 4.64 -15.97
C LEU A 21 -1.52 4.28 -14.66
N ALA A 22 -2.23 5.21 -14.02
CA ALA A 22 -2.89 5.02 -12.73
C ALA A 22 -3.94 3.88 -12.72
N ASP A 23 -4.45 3.48 -13.88
CA ASP A 23 -5.37 2.34 -14.02
C ASP A 23 -4.64 0.97 -14.08
N GLY A 24 -3.31 0.95 -13.94
CA GLY A 24 -2.50 -0.26 -13.93
C GLY A 24 -2.27 -0.91 -15.30
N LYS A 25 -2.88 -0.39 -16.38
CA LYS A 25 -2.80 -1.02 -17.70
C LYS A 25 -1.48 -0.70 -18.41
N PRO A 26 -0.80 -1.70 -19.00
CA PRO A 26 0.41 -1.45 -19.79
C PRO A 26 0.09 -0.64 -21.03
N ARG A 27 0.91 0.37 -21.32
CA ARG A 27 0.79 1.26 -22.50
C ARG A 27 2.14 1.47 -23.16
N SER A 28 2.17 1.47 -24.47
CA SER A 28 3.29 1.97 -25.27
C SER A 28 3.49 3.47 -25.05
N ALA A 29 4.70 3.96 -25.36
CA ALA A 29 5.00 5.39 -25.33
C ALA A 29 4.08 6.24 -26.24
N ASP A 30 3.54 5.65 -27.31
CA ASP A 30 2.62 6.32 -28.23
C ASP A 30 1.23 6.49 -27.60
N GLU A 31 0.68 5.43 -27.01
CA GLU A 31 -0.59 5.48 -26.27
C GLU A 31 -0.51 6.48 -25.11
N ILE A 32 0.62 6.51 -24.38
CA ILE A 32 0.86 7.48 -23.30
C ILE A 32 0.88 8.90 -23.88
N LEU A 33 1.62 9.15 -24.96
CA LEU A 33 1.68 10.47 -25.59
C LEU A 33 0.29 10.96 -26.03
N VAL A 34 -0.45 10.14 -26.78
CA VAL A 34 -1.78 10.49 -27.31
C VAL A 34 -2.75 10.77 -26.16
N GLN A 35 -2.77 9.93 -25.13
CA GLN A 35 -3.64 10.14 -23.98
C GLN A 35 -3.25 11.40 -23.19
N GLY A 36 -1.96 11.65 -23.00
CA GLY A 36 -1.46 12.83 -22.31
C GLY A 36 -1.76 14.12 -23.06
N GLN A 37 -1.62 14.15 -24.38
CA GLN A 37 -2.01 15.30 -25.20
C GLN A 37 -3.53 15.54 -25.14
N ARG A 38 -4.33 14.48 -25.19
CA ARG A 38 -5.80 14.58 -25.04
C ARG A 38 -6.22 15.16 -23.68
N LEU A 39 -5.49 14.85 -22.61
CA LEU A 39 -5.74 15.34 -21.25
C LEU A 39 -5.06 16.70 -20.97
N GLY A 40 -4.30 17.26 -21.92
CA GLY A 40 -3.55 18.50 -21.72
C GLY A 40 -2.34 18.35 -20.77
N LEU A 41 -1.88 17.12 -20.53
CA LEU A 41 -0.71 16.82 -19.70
C LEU A 41 0.62 16.92 -20.46
N PHE A 42 0.57 16.79 -21.80
CA PHE A 42 1.71 16.98 -22.69
C PHE A 42 1.45 18.10 -23.68
N ASP A 43 2.51 18.85 -23.98
CA ASP A 43 2.50 19.79 -25.09
C ASP A 43 2.54 19.06 -26.46
N GLN A 44 2.20 19.78 -27.53
CA GLN A 44 2.22 19.26 -28.90
C GLN A 44 3.63 19.03 -29.47
N SER A 45 4.67 19.54 -28.80
CA SER A 45 6.07 19.35 -29.19
C SER A 45 6.66 18.04 -28.64
N GLN A 46 6.03 17.43 -27.64
CA GLN A 46 6.41 16.11 -27.15
C GLN A 46 6.25 15.06 -28.25
N THR A 47 7.24 14.19 -28.35
CA THR A 47 7.25 13.10 -29.34
C THR A 47 7.28 11.75 -28.65
N ARG A 48 6.86 10.70 -29.36
CA ARG A 48 6.91 9.32 -28.87
C ARG A 48 8.31 8.93 -28.40
N LYS A 49 9.35 9.37 -29.13
CA LYS A 49 10.76 9.13 -28.79
C LYS A 49 11.15 9.80 -27.47
N HIS A 50 10.68 11.03 -27.23
CA HIS A 50 10.91 11.73 -25.96
C HIS A 50 10.30 10.94 -24.79
N VAL A 51 9.01 10.61 -24.87
CA VAL A 51 8.31 9.85 -23.82
C VAL A 51 9.00 8.52 -23.54
N TYR A 52 9.29 7.73 -24.57
CA TYR A 52 9.99 6.45 -24.42
C TYR A 52 11.35 6.60 -23.71
N THR A 53 12.17 7.55 -24.19
CA THR A 53 13.54 7.74 -23.68
C THR A 53 13.50 8.20 -22.22
N ALA A 54 12.61 9.12 -21.88
CA ALA A 54 12.47 9.61 -20.51
C ALA A 54 12.04 8.52 -19.52
N LEU A 55 11.06 7.69 -19.91
CA LEU A 55 10.58 6.58 -19.06
C LEU A 55 11.62 5.48 -18.92
N SER A 56 12.24 5.04 -20.01
CA SER A 56 13.28 3.99 -19.96
C SER A 56 14.49 4.44 -19.13
N GLN A 57 14.97 5.67 -19.33
CA GLN A 57 16.04 6.25 -18.50
C GLN A 57 15.63 6.43 -17.03
N TYR A 58 14.36 6.66 -16.73
CA TYR A 58 13.87 6.69 -15.36
C TYR A 58 13.96 5.30 -14.71
N VAL A 59 13.49 4.26 -15.42
CA VAL A 59 13.56 2.86 -14.95
C VAL A 59 15.00 2.46 -14.68
N GLU A 60 15.90 2.66 -15.66
CA GLU A 60 17.32 2.33 -15.55
C GLU A 60 18.01 3.06 -14.40
N ARG A 61 17.77 4.37 -14.26
CA ARG A 61 18.37 5.16 -13.16
C ARG A 61 17.87 4.73 -11.80
N THR A 62 16.59 4.37 -11.68
CA THR A 62 16.01 3.98 -10.40
C THR A 62 16.48 2.58 -9.97
N LEU A 63 16.53 1.63 -10.91
CA LEU A 63 17.15 0.32 -10.71
C LEU A 63 18.64 0.44 -10.39
N GLY A 64 19.36 1.30 -11.12
CA GLY A 64 20.77 1.60 -10.88
C GLY A 64 21.05 2.31 -9.54
N ARG A 65 20.00 2.70 -8.80
CA ARG A 65 20.05 3.22 -7.42
C ARG A 65 19.58 2.20 -6.38
N GLY A 66 19.29 0.96 -6.79
CA GLY A 66 18.77 -0.07 -5.92
C GLY A 66 17.35 0.21 -5.40
N ARG A 67 16.60 1.11 -6.06
CA ARG A 67 15.21 1.43 -5.70
C ARG A 67 14.25 0.66 -6.57
N LYS A 68 13.07 0.36 -6.02
CA LYS A 68 11.93 -0.10 -6.81
C LYS A 68 11.43 1.06 -7.70
N PRO A 69 11.50 0.96 -9.05
CA PRO A 69 10.95 1.99 -9.91
C PRO A 69 9.42 1.99 -9.84
N LEU A 70 8.78 3.16 -9.90
CA LEU A 70 7.31 3.27 -9.89
C LEU A 70 6.68 2.78 -11.20
N ILE A 71 7.43 2.89 -12.29
CA ILE A 71 7.07 2.43 -13.63
C ILE A 71 8.06 1.32 -13.99
N ILE A 72 7.63 0.29 -14.70
CA ILE A 72 8.52 -0.71 -15.31
C ILE A 72 8.31 -0.76 -16.81
N GLU A 73 9.35 -1.18 -17.52
CA GLU A 73 9.32 -1.49 -18.96
C GLU A 73 9.15 -3.01 -19.14
N GLU A 74 8.11 -3.42 -19.86
CA GLU A 74 7.83 -4.81 -20.21
C GLU A 74 8.67 -5.26 -21.41
N PRO A 75 8.82 -6.58 -21.66
CA PRO A 75 9.63 -7.10 -22.77
C PRO A 75 9.20 -6.60 -24.16
N ASP A 76 7.93 -6.23 -24.32
CA ASP A 76 7.37 -5.67 -25.55
C ASP A 76 7.48 -4.13 -25.64
N ARG A 77 8.24 -3.51 -24.72
CA ARG A 77 8.46 -2.06 -24.60
C ARG A 77 7.21 -1.25 -24.25
N ARG A 78 6.21 -1.89 -23.62
CA ARG A 78 5.13 -1.17 -22.93
C ARG A 78 5.57 -0.80 -21.52
N PHE A 79 4.98 0.26 -20.99
CA PHE A 79 5.19 0.74 -19.63
C PHE A 79 3.94 0.52 -18.80
N ARG A 80 4.11 0.10 -17.56
CA ARG A 80 3.05 0.04 -16.55
C ARG A 80 3.58 0.44 -15.19
N LEU A 81 2.67 0.69 -14.25
CA LEU A 81 3.07 0.82 -12.85
C LEU A 81 3.68 -0.49 -12.36
N ASN A 82 4.73 -0.37 -11.55
CA ASN A 82 5.43 -1.49 -10.92
C ASN A 82 4.65 -2.02 -9.72
N ARG A 83 3.43 -2.46 -9.99
CA ARG A 83 2.46 -2.94 -9.02
C ARG A 83 1.76 -4.17 -9.60
N PRO A 84 1.20 -5.05 -8.75
CA PRO A 84 0.37 -6.16 -9.24
C PRO A 84 -0.74 -5.63 -10.15
N ILE A 85 -0.97 -6.30 -11.28
CA ILE A 85 -2.04 -5.94 -12.20
C ILE A 85 -3.38 -6.13 -11.47
N ASP A 86 -4.20 -5.09 -11.51
CA ASP A 86 -5.57 -5.10 -11.04
C ASP A 86 -6.50 -4.91 -12.24
N ASP A 87 -6.81 -6.03 -12.88
CA ASP A 87 -7.66 -6.15 -14.07
C ASP A 87 -9.15 -6.28 -13.72
N TRP A 88 -9.49 -6.34 -12.42
CA TRP A 88 -10.86 -6.47 -11.98
C TRP A 88 -11.63 -5.16 -12.16
N PRO A 89 -12.93 -5.22 -12.51
CA PRO A 89 -13.72 -4.03 -12.69
C PRO A 89 -13.93 -3.31 -11.34
N ALA A 90 -13.98 -1.97 -11.35
CA ALA A 90 -14.27 -1.17 -10.16
C ALA A 90 -15.79 -1.15 -9.82
N ILE A 91 -16.42 -2.33 -9.80
CA ILE A 91 -17.84 -2.49 -9.44
C ILE A 91 -17.92 -2.52 -7.92
N ASP A 92 -18.61 -1.54 -7.34
CA ASP A 92 -18.96 -1.49 -5.93
C ASP A 92 -20.42 -1.03 -5.77
N THR A 93 -21.31 -1.98 -5.44
CA THR A 93 -22.73 -1.74 -5.14
C THR A 93 -23.05 -1.91 -3.67
N THR A 94 -22.03 -2.05 -2.82
CA THR A 94 -22.18 -2.26 -1.37
C THR A 94 -22.79 -1.04 -0.67
N GLY A 95 -22.57 0.16 -1.24
CA GLY A 95 -22.94 1.44 -0.65
C GLY A 95 -21.99 1.90 0.45
N LEU A 96 -20.82 1.26 0.58
CA LEU A 96 -19.75 1.74 1.44
C LEU A 96 -19.02 2.94 0.81
N PRO A 97 -18.32 3.76 1.62
CA PRO A 97 -17.42 4.77 1.09
C PRO A 97 -16.42 4.14 0.11
N PRO A 98 -16.09 4.80 -1.02
CA PRO A 98 -15.11 4.29 -1.97
C PRO A 98 -13.79 3.92 -1.29
N LEU A 99 -13.14 2.87 -1.78
CA LEU A 99 -11.77 2.56 -1.39
C LEU A 99 -10.88 3.71 -1.88
N ALA A 100 -10.34 4.47 -0.94
CA ALA A 100 -9.49 5.62 -1.20
C ALA A 100 -8.43 5.72 -0.11
N LEU A 101 -7.26 6.21 -0.50
CA LEU A 101 -6.26 6.65 0.47
C LEU A 101 -6.73 7.94 1.11
N SER A 102 -6.60 8.05 2.43
CA SER A 102 -6.82 9.33 3.08
C SER A 102 -5.80 10.35 2.55
N ALA A 103 -6.25 11.56 2.28
CA ALA A 103 -5.36 12.67 1.91
C ALA A 103 -4.69 13.33 3.11
N SER A 104 -5.20 13.08 4.32
CA SER A 104 -4.76 13.69 5.56
C SER A 104 -4.64 12.66 6.68
N PRO A 105 -3.70 12.85 7.61
CA PRO A 105 -3.63 12.01 8.80
C PRO A 105 -4.88 12.17 9.69
N PRO A 106 -5.19 11.17 10.52
CA PRO A 106 -6.16 11.29 11.59
C PRO A 106 -5.94 12.55 12.43
N GLN A 107 -7.01 13.18 12.92
CA GLN A 107 -6.92 14.46 13.64
C GLN A 107 -6.11 14.34 14.93
N ASP A 108 -6.19 13.21 15.62
CA ASP A 108 -5.43 12.85 16.80
C ASP A 108 -3.94 12.60 16.52
N ALA A 109 -3.59 12.21 15.30
CA ALA A 109 -2.20 12.05 14.86
C ALA A 109 -1.49 13.39 14.56
N ALA A 110 -2.24 14.45 14.28
CA ALA A 110 -1.68 15.72 13.78
C ALA A 110 -0.62 16.37 14.72
N PRO A 111 -0.79 16.41 16.06
CA PRO A 111 0.21 16.98 16.95
C PRO A 111 1.54 16.20 16.94
N ALA A 112 1.48 14.86 16.92
CA ALA A 112 2.66 14.01 16.88
C ALA A 112 3.43 14.18 15.56
N ILE A 113 2.71 14.23 14.44
CA ILE A 113 3.30 14.50 13.11
C ILE A 113 3.99 15.87 13.08
N ALA A 114 3.33 16.91 13.60
CA ALA A 114 3.92 18.24 13.65
C ALA A 114 5.19 18.27 14.52
N ALA A 115 5.18 17.58 15.66
CA ALA A 115 6.35 17.46 16.53
C ALA A 115 7.50 16.71 15.85
N LEU A 116 7.22 15.60 15.16
CA LEU A 116 8.22 14.84 14.40
C LEU A 116 8.87 15.71 13.31
N GLN A 117 8.06 16.40 12.50
CA GLN A 117 8.55 17.28 11.44
C GLN A 117 9.38 18.44 11.99
N ALA A 118 8.92 19.06 13.09
CA ALA A 118 9.66 20.14 13.74
C ALA A 118 11.00 19.64 14.30
N ALA A 119 11.03 18.44 14.89
CA ALA A 119 12.25 17.83 15.42
C ALA A 119 13.24 17.47 14.30
N ALA A 120 12.73 16.94 13.17
CA ALA A 120 13.51 16.61 11.98
C ALA A 120 14.15 17.82 11.31
N ALA A 121 13.48 18.99 11.36
CA ALA A 121 14.02 20.26 10.90
C ALA A 121 14.95 20.94 11.93
N GLY A 122 15.00 20.41 13.16
CA GLY A 122 15.81 20.92 14.25
C GLY A 122 17.26 20.46 14.18
N THR A 123 18.01 20.73 15.25
CA THR A 123 19.44 20.35 15.37
C THR A 123 19.76 19.54 16.62
N ASN A 124 18.72 19.13 17.37
CA ASN A 124 18.82 18.39 18.62
C ASN A 124 18.40 16.92 18.41
N PRO A 125 19.37 15.98 18.39
CA PRO A 125 19.09 14.55 18.20
C PRO A 125 18.14 13.96 19.25
N ASP A 126 18.29 14.29 20.54
CA ASP A 126 17.42 13.75 21.61
C ASP A 126 15.94 14.13 21.40
N VAL A 127 15.68 15.34 20.89
CA VAL A 127 14.31 15.77 20.56
C VAL A 127 13.75 14.98 19.36
N PHE A 128 14.60 14.66 18.38
CA PHE A 128 14.22 13.83 17.24
C PHE A 128 13.94 12.39 17.65
N GLU A 129 14.82 11.77 18.44
CA GLU A 129 14.67 10.42 18.97
C GLU A 129 13.36 10.24 19.75
N ARG A 130 13.03 11.20 20.63
CA ARG A 130 11.77 11.21 21.39
C ARG A 130 10.55 11.35 20.49
N ALA A 131 10.61 12.23 19.48
CA ALA A 131 9.50 12.42 18.55
C ALA A 131 9.25 11.19 17.67
N VAL A 132 10.32 10.47 17.29
CA VAL A 132 10.20 9.16 16.62
C VAL A 132 9.53 8.15 17.54
N CYS A 133 9.97 8.00 18.79
CA CYS A 133 9.33 7.08 19.75
C CYS A 133 7.83 7.40 19.94
N ALA A 134 7.47 8.67 20.12
CA ALA A 134 6.08 9.10 20.24
C ALA A 134 5.25 8.80 18.97
N THR A 135 5.87 8.82 17.79
CA THR A 135 5.21 8.42 16.54
C THR A 135 4.97 6.91 16.49
N PHE A 136 5.87 6.09 17.03
CA PHE A 136 5.62 4.65 17.18
C PHE A 136 4.52 4.36 18.20
N GLU A 137 4.42 5.14 19.29
CA GLU A 137 3.28 5.04 20.22
C GLU A 137 1.94 5.32 19.54
N LEU A 138 1.90 6.31 18.62
CA LEU A 138 0.72 6.59 17.81
C LEU A 138 0.30 5.39 16.94
N PHE A 139 1.25 4.61 16.45
CA PHE A 139 0.97 3.35 15.73
C PHE A 139 0.58 2.18 16.66
N GLY A 140 0.45 2.42 17.95
CA GLY A 140 0.06 1.41 18.94
C GLY A 140 1.20 0.52 19.43
N PHE A 141 2.47 0.90 19.22
CA PHE A 141 3.59 0.25 19.89
C PHE A 141 3.74 0.74 21.33
N ALA A 142 4.28 -0.10 22.21
CA ALA A 142 4.89 0.35 23.45
C ALA A 142 6.34 0.78 23.15
N ALA A 143 6.55 2.06 22.84
CA ALA A 143 7.87 2.60 22.54
C ALA A 143 8.62 3.04 23.80
N THR A 144 9.94 2.99 23.78
CA THR A 144 10.79 3.48 24.86
C THR A 144 12.00 4.18 24.27
N HIS A 145 12.14 5.47 24.59
CA HIS A 145 13.37 6.21 24.36
C HIS A 145 14.42 5.80 25.40
N VAL A 146 15.61 5.44 24.93
CA VAL A 146 16.74 5.04 25.78
C VAL A 146 17.82 6.12 25.70
N GLY A 147 18.34 6.37 24.50
CA GLY A 147 19.38 7.36 24.23
C GLY A 147 20.71 7.12 24.95
N GLY A 148 21.70 7.95 24.61
CA GLY A 148 23.01 7.97 25.27
C GLY A 148 24.08 7.13 24.58
N ASN A 149 25.31 7.22 25.09
CA ASN A 149 26.46 6.57 24.47
C ASN A 149 26.46 5.05 24.75
N ASN A 150 26.63 4.23 23.71
CA ASN A 150 26.60 2.77 23.75
C ASN A 150 25.23 2.15 24.11
N ALA A 151 24.15 2.86 23.84
CA ALA A 151 22.79 2.35 23.87
C ALA A 151 22.13 2.61 22.50
N PRO A 152 21.07 1.88 22.14
CA PRO A 152 20.21 2.29 21.03
C PRO A 152 19.48 3.59 21.38
N ASP A 153 19.01 4.32 20.38
CA ASP A 153 18.20 5.51 20.63
C ASP A 153 16.84 5.14 21.23
N GLY A 154 16.25 4.03 20.80
CA GLY A 154 15.05 3.47 21.41
C GLY A 154 14.68 2.08 20.91
N TYR A 155 13.54 1.59 21.38
CA TYR A 155 12.90 0.39 20.85
C TYR A 155 11.38 0.52 20.90
N ALA A 156 10.67 -0.27 20.12
CA ALA A 156 9.21 -0.30 20.06
C ALA A 156 8.68 -1.74 20.05
N ASP A 157 7.81 -2.05 21.01
CA ASP A 157 7.18 -3.37 21.16
C ASP A 157 5.75 -3.37 20.61
N ALA A 158 5.44 -4.25 19.66
CA ALA A 158 4.08 -4.53 19.23
C ALA A 158 3.46 -5.58 20.17
N LEU A 159 2.52 -5.18 21.02
CA LEU A 159 1.92 -6.06 22.05
C LEU A 159 0.71 -6.83 21.51
N LEU A 160 0.93 -7.69 20.51
CA LEU A 160 -0.11 -8.39 19.75
C LEU A 160 -0.30 -9.87 20.17
N GLY A 161 0.10 -10.23 21.39
CA GLY A 161 0.03 -11.61 21.89
C GLY A 161 1.05 -12.52 21.21
N GLU A 162 0.60 -13.61 20.59
CA GLU A 162 1.48 -14.53 19.85
C GLU A 162 2.13 -13.87 18.62
N LEU A 163 1.54 -12.77 18.15
CA LEU A 163 2.08 -11.95 17.06
C LEU A 163 2.89 -10.75 17.60
N THR A 164 3.42 -10.81 18.81
CA THR A 164 4.35 -9.78 19.29
C THR A 164 5.63 -9.76 18.46
N TYR A 165 6.19 -8.56 18.30
CA TYR A 165 7.51 -8.35 17.75
C TYR A 165 8.11 -7.04 18.27
N ARG A 166 9.44 -6.92 18.25
CA ARG A 166 10.19 -5.74 18.67
C ARG A 166 10.98 -5.15 17.52
N VAL A 167 10.99 -3.82 17.45
CA VAL A 167 11.79 -3.03 16.51
C VAL A 167 12.83 -2.22 17.29
N MET A 168 14.12 -2.38 16.98
CA MET A 168 15.14 -1.43 17.43
C MET A 168 15.07 -0.15 16.61
N LEU A 169 15.18 1.00 17.28
CA LEU A 169 15.16 2.31 16.64
C LEU A 169 16.54 2.95 16.76
N GLU A 170 17.09 3.33 15.62
CA GLU A 170 18.29 4.17 15.49
C GLU A 170 17.91 5.41 14.69
N CYS A 171 18.12 6.58 15.26
CA CYS A 171 17.73 7.86 14.70
C CYS A 171 18.97 8.65 14.28
N LYS A 172 18.95 9.20 13.07
CA LYS A 172 20.05 10.02 12.57
C LYS A 172 19.53 11.38 12.11
N LEU A 173 19.92 12.41 12.84
CA LEU A 173 19.64 13.80 12.50
C LEU A 173 20.86 14.41 11.82
N ALA A 174 20.90 14.36 10.49
CA ALA A 174 21.97 15.00 9.72
C ALA A 174 21.67 16.49 9.53
N ARG A 175 22.63 17.36 9.86
CA ARG A 175 22.41 18.83 9.89
C ARG A 175 22.30 19.48 8.53
N ASN A 176 22.79 18.86 7.44
CA ASN A 176 22.75 19.40 6.07
C ASN A 176 23.04 18.36 4.96
N ASP A 177 23.27 17.08 5.31
CA ASP A 177 23.63 16.05 4.35
C ASP A 177 22.57 14.96 4.34
N THR A 178 22.27 14.43 3.15
CA THR A 178 21.59 13.16 3.09
C THR A 178 22.47 12.09 3.73
N ILE A 179 21.86 11.13 4.45
CA ILE A 179 22.62 10.04 5.06
C ILE A 179 23.13 9.11 3.95
N SER A 180 24.39 9.30 3.58
CA SER A 180 25.15 8.44 2.67
C SER A 180 26.34 7.75 3.37
N GLN A 181 26.51 7.93 4.68
CA GLN A 181 27.68 7.42 5.42
C GLN A 181 27.51 5.98 5.92
N SER A 182 28.56 5.17 5.71
CA SER A 182 28.62 3.70 5.79
C SER A 182 28.52 3.07 7.19
N ASN A 183 28.36 3.86 8.26
CA ASN A 183 28.29 3.31 9.63
C ASN A 183 26.89 3.35 10.24
N ALA A 184 25.97 4.16 9.71
CA ALA A 184 24.62 4.30 10.29
C ALA A 184 23.84 2.98 10.25
N VAL A 185 24.00 2.20 9.17
CA VAL A 185 23.31 0.92 9.00
C VAL A 185 23.85 -0.16 9.95
N PRO A 186 25.17 -0.41 10.03
CA PRO A 186 25.73 -1.29 11.06
C PRO A 186 25.36 -0.88 12.48
N GLU A 187 25.35 0.42 12.79
CA GLU A 187 24.96 0.95 14.11
C GLU A 187 23.52 0.59 14.46
N ALA A 188 22.58 0.75 13.53
CA ALA A 188 21.17 0.40 13.73
C ALA A 188 20.95 -1.08 14.06
N ALA A 189 21.80 -1.97 13.53
CA ALA A 189 21.71 -3.41 13.79
C ALA A 189 22.50 -3.85 15.04
N LYS A 190 23.42 -3.03 15.55
CA LYS A 190 24.38 -3.40 16.60
C LYS A 190 23.73 -3.93 17.87
N PHE A 191 22.58 -3.39 18.25
CA PHE A 191 21.88 -3.73 19.49
C PHE A 191 20.75 -4.76 19.31
N ARG A 192 20.51 -5.25 18.09
CA ARG A 192 19.41 -6.19 17.79
C ARG A 192 19.41 -7.40 18.73
N ASP A 193 20.53 -8.11 18.81
CA ASP A 193 20.63 -9.35 19.58
C ASP A 193 20.58 -9.08 21.08
N ALA A 194 21.21 -8.00 21.54
CA ALA A 194 21.23 -7.60 22.95
C ALA A 194 19.83 -7.28 23.49
N TYR A 195 18.97 -6.70 22.65
CA TYR A 195 17.59 -6.33 22.98
C TYR A 195 16.54 -7.34 22.50
N ARG A 196 16.97 -8.43 21.85
CA ARG A 196 16.11 -9.47 21.25
C ARG A 196 15.06 -8.89 20.29
N ALA A 197 15.48 -7.94 19.47
CA ALA A 197 14.57 -7.36 18.48
C ALA A 197 14.47 -8.24 17.24
N ASP A 198 13.26 -8.30 16.68
CA ASP A 198 12.97 -9.00 15.43
C ASP A 198 13.40 -8.15 14.22
N TYR A 199 13.33 -6.83 14.36
CA TYR A 199 13.61 -5.88 13.30
C TYR A 199 14.49 -4.70 13.78
N CYS A 200 15.09 -4.00 12.82
CA CYS A 200 15.83 -2.77 13.06
C CYS A 200 15.34 -1.69 12.09
N ALA A 201 15.06 -0.50 12.61
CA ALA A 201 14.68 0.66 11.83
C ALA A 201 15.74 1.77 12.00
N LEU A 202 16.32 2.19 10.89
CA LEU A 202 17.12 3.40 10.81
C LEU A 202 16.19 4.54 10.36
N VAL A 203 16.01 5.54 11.23
CA VAL A 203 15.08 6.64 11.03
C VAL A 203 15.83 7.95 10.82
N ALA A 204 15.46 8.70 9.79
CA ALA A 204 16.11 9.97 9.47
C ALA A 204 15.15 10.94 8.76
N PRO A 205 15.46 12.24 8.67
CA PRO A 205 14.69 13.15 7.85
C PRO A 205 14.56 12.68 6.39
N SER A 206 15.66 12.23 5.78
CA SER A 206 15.72 11.71 4.41
C SER A 206 16.93 10.78 4.20
N PHE A 207 16.90 10.00 3.12
CA PHE A 207 17.99 9.11 2.70
C PHE A 207 18.37 9.32 1.24
N ASP A 208 19.65 9.13 0.94
CA ASP A 208 20.12 9.11 -0.44
C ASP A 208 20.01 7.68 -0.96
N ALA A 209 19.61 7.57 -2.23
CA ALA A 209 19.42 6.30 -2.92
C ALA A 209 20.73 5.79 -3.54
N GLU A 210 21.75 5.56 -2.71
CA GLU A 210 23.01 4.95 -3.15
C GLU A 210 22.92 3.42 -3.10
N VAL A 211 23.43 2.73 -4.13
CA VAL A 211 23.39 1.26 -4.23
C VAL A 211 24.12 0.58 -3.07
N THR A 212 25.25 1.16 -2.65
CA THR A 212 26.03 0.69 -1.51
C THR A 212 25.21 0.70 -0.23
N PHE A 213 24.46 1.78 0.01
CA PHE A 213 23.57 1.91 1.17
C PHE A 213 22.46 0.84 1.16
N VAL A 214 21.84 0.58 0.00
CA VAL A 214 20.83 -0.50 -0.14
C VAL A 214 21.42 -1.86 0.18
N SER A 215 22.62 -2.14 -0.33
CA SER A 215 23.34 -3.37 -0.06
C SER A 215 23.64 -3.53 1.44
N GLU A 216 24.00 -2.45 2.13
CA GLU A 216 24.21 -2.44 3.57
C GLU A 216 22.90 -2.71 4.33
N LEU A 217 21.80 -2.06 3.96
CA LEU A 217 20.48 -2.29 4.58
C LEU A 217 20.10 -3.77 4.53
N ALA A 218 20.26 -4.39 3.37
CA ALA A 218 20.01 -5.82 3.17
C ALA A 218 20.96 -6.69 4.00
N THR A 219 22.26 -6.38 3.98
CA THR A 219 23.30 -7.14 4.72
C THR A 219 23.05 -7.15 6.22
N HIS A 220 22.61 -6.02 6.79
CA HIS A 220 22.39 -5.88 8.22
C HIS A 220 20.95 -6.15 8.66
N GLY A 221 20.01 -6.34 7.73
CA GLY A 221 18.60 -6.56 8.05
C GLY A 221 17.93 -5.31 8.63
N VAL A 222 18.18 -4.15 8.03
CA VAL A 222 17.71 -2.84 8.52
C VAL A 222 16.72 -2.23 7.53
N ALA A 223 15.61 -1.71 8.04
CA ALA A 223 14.66 -0.90 7.29
C ALA A 223 14.99 0.59 7.46
N ALA A 224 15.15 1.32 6.35
CA ALA A 224 15.34 2.77 6.36
C ALA A 224 13.99 3.49 6.26
N TRP A 225 13.65 4.28 7.28
CA TRP A 225 12.39 5.00 7.44
C TRP A 225 12.62 6.51 7.43
N SER A 226 12.20 7.20 6.37
CA SER A 226 12.24 8.66 6.39
C SER A 226 11.15 9.22 7.27
N VAL A 227 11.26 10.49 7.66
CA VAL A 227 10.17 11.20 8.35
C VAL A 227 8.90 11.22 7.49
N ASP A 228 9.05 11.40 6.17
CA ASP A 228 7.92 11.34 5.26
C ASP A 228 7.26 9.95 5.22
N ASP A 229 8.04 8.87 5.33
CA ASP A 229 7.49 7.51 5.40
C ASP A 229 6.63 7.31 6.66
N LEU A 230 7.08 7.82 7.82
CA LEU A 230 6.29 7.79 9.06
C LEU A 230 5.02 8.65 8.95
N VAL A 231 5.10 9.83 8.34
CA VAL A 231 3.90 10.67 8.08
C VAL A 231 2.92 9.98 7.14
N ARG A 232 3.41 9.29 6.10
CA ARG A 232 2.60 8.49 5.20
C ARG A 232 1.94 7.32 5.92
N ALA A 233 2.68 6.60 6.76
CA ALA A 233 2.13 5.53 7.58
C ALA A 233 0.97 6.03 8.47
N SER A 234 1.12 7.19 9.11
CA SER A 234 0.05 7.84 9.86
C SER A 234 -1.13 8.25 8.99
N THR A 235 -0.86 8.76 7.79
CA THR A 235 -1.90 9.12 6.81
C THR A 235 -2.71 7.90 6.36
N PHE A 236 -2.07 6.75 6.26
CA PHE A 236 -2.72 5.48 5.96
C PHE A 236 -3.40 4.84 7.18
N ALA A 237 -3.33 5.49 8.36
CA ALA A 237 -3.81 4.97 9.63
C ALA A 237 -3.27 3.55 9.91
N LEU A 238 -1.98 3.35 9.64
CA LEU A 238 -1.30 2.10 9.99
C LEU A 238 -1.19 1.93 11.50
N ASP A 239 -1.33 0.69 11.93
CA ASP A 239 -1.06 0.26 13.30
C ASP A 239 0.05 -0.79 13.32
N CYS A 240 0.55 -1.12 14.51
CA CYS A 240 1.62 -2.09 14.70
C CYS A 240 1.27 -3.49 14.17
N SER A 241 -0.01 -3.86 14.01
CA SER A 241 -0.38 -5.14 13.41
C SER A 241 -0.12 -5.19 11.91
N ARG A 242 -0.21 -4.05 11.23
CA ARG A 242 -0.01 -3.92 9.78
C ARG A 242 1.42 -3.51 9.39
N MET A 243 2.21 -3.02 10.33
CA MET A 243 3.56 -2.52 10.04
C MET A 243 4.65 -3.60 10.03
N ARG A 244 4.37 -4.83 10.50
CA ARG A 244 5.38 -5.90 10.64
C ARG A 244 6.18 -6.13 9.35
N GLU A 245 5.50 -6.26 8.22
CA GLU A 245 6.15 -6.50 6.92
C GLU A 245 6.90 -5.27 6.39
N LEU A 246 6.55 -4.08 6.85
CA LEU A 246 7.19 -2.82 6.44
C LEU A 246 8.59 -2.65 7.05
N PHE A 247 8.95 -3.48 8.04
CA PHE A 247 10.30 -3.52 8.62
C PHE A 247 11.23 -4.54 7.94
N ALA A 248 10.82 -5.11 6.80
CA ALA A 248 11.75 -5.83 5.93
C ALA A 248 12.93 -4.92 5.52
N SER A 249 14.11 -5.51 5.36
CA SER A 249 15.32 -4.76 5.02
C SER A 249 15.18 -4.01 3.70
N GLY A 250 15.65 -2.76 3.66
CA GLY A 250 15.51 -1.87 2.49
C GLY A 250 14.85 -0.55 2.87
N TYR A 251 14.33 0.19 1.88
CA TYR A 251 13.60 1.43 2.17
C TYR A 251 12.15 1.13 2.50
N ALA A 252 11.64 1.65 3.62
CA ALA A 252 10.25 1.50 4.04
C ALA A 252 9.25 2.10 3.03
N ALA A 253 9.68 3.11 2.26
CA ALA A 253 8.91 3.70 1.18
C ALA A 253 8.39 2.66 0.16
N ASP A 254 9.19 1.63 -0.15
CA ASP A 254 8.85 0.65 -1.19
C ASP A 254 7.68 -0.26 -0.75
N PRO A 255 7.69 -0.93 0.43
CA PRO A 255 6.52 -1.68 0.90
C PRO A 255 5.36 -0.76 1.32
N LEU A 256 5.59 0.50 1.71
CA LEU A 256 4.51 1.48 1.92
C LEU A 256 3.75 1.81 0.63
N ASP A 257 4.45 1.92 -0.50
CA ASP A 257 3.81 2.10 -1.81
C ASP A 257 2.97 0.88 -2.20
N ASP A 258 3.45 -0.32 -1.91
CA ASP A 258 2.73 -1.57 -2.14
C ASP A 258 1.51 -1.70 -1.24
N PHE A 259 1.63 -1.33 0.03
CA PHE A 259 0.52 -1.25 0.96
C PHE A 259 -0.56 -0.29 0.45
N ALA A 260 -0.16 0.93 0.07
CA ALA A 260 -1.07 1.95 -0.45
C ALA A 260 -1.82 1.47 -1.71
N TRP A 261 -1.14 0.74 -2.59
CA TRP A 261 -1.77 0.08 -3.73
C TRP A 261 -2.75 -1.00 -3.28
N GLY A 262 -2.35 -1.88 -2.37
CA GLY A 262 -3.18 -2.95 -1.84
C GLY A 262 -4.48 -2.46 -1.20
N MET A 263 -4.49 -1.27 -0.59
CA MET A 263 -5.71 -0.69 -0.03
C MET A 263 -6.77 -0.32 -1.08
N ILE A 264 -6.34 0.04 -2.30
CA ILE A 264 -7.26 0.42 -3.38
C ILE A 264 -7.51 -0.74 -4.35
N HIS A 265 -6.51 -1.58 -4.57
CA HIS A 265 -6.44 -2.56 -5.67
C HIS A 265 -6.26 -4.01 -5.19
N GLY A 266 -6.13 -4.24 -3.88
CA GLY A 266 -5.89 -5.55 -3.29
C GLY A 266 -7.17 -6.29 -2.88
N SER A 267 -7.05 -7.12 -1.85
CA SER A 267 -8.10 -8.00 -1.35
C SER A 267 -9.40 -7.26 -1.02
N ALA A 268 -9.31 -6.06 -0.42
CA ALA A 268 -10.47 -5.25 -0.08
C ALA A 268 -11.32 -4.89 -1.32
N LYS A 269 -10.68 -4.53 -2.44
CA LYS A 269 -11.38 -4.25 -3.70
C LYS A 269 -12.03 -5.52 -4.23
N ARG A 270 -11.26 -6.61 -4.31
CA ARG A 270 -11.77 -7.89 -4.82
C ARG A 270 -12.97 -8.39 -4.03
N LEU A 271 -12.89 -8.36 -2.70
CA LEU A 271 -13.99 -8.69 -1.80
C LEU A 271 -15.26 -7.87 -2.12
N ARG A 272 -15.12 -6.55 -2.27
CA ARG A 272 -16.25 -5.67 -2.61
C ARG A 272 -16.80 -5.95 -4.02
N THR A 273 -15.94 -6.23 -4.99
CA THR A 273 -16.36 -6.59 -6.35
C THR A 273 -17.12 -7.92 -6.36
N VAL A 274 -16.58 -8.98 -5.73
CA VAL A 274 -17.26 -10.27 -5.58
C VAL A 274 -18.61 -10.07 -4.90
N ALA A 275 -18.63 -9.39 -3.74
CA ALA A 275 -19.87 -9.18 -3.00
C ALA A 275 -20.92 -8.40 -3.80
N SER A 276 -20.49 -7.38 -4.56
CA SER A 276 -21.37 -6.60 -5.44
C SER A 276 -21.98 -7.45 -6.56
N LEU A 277 -21.17 -8.30 -7.19
CA LEU A 277 -21.62 -9.22 -8.23
C LEU A 277 -22.58 -10.27 -7.66
N LEU A 278 -22.27 -10.85 -6.49
CA LEU A 278 -23.14 -11.82 -5.82
C LEU A 278 -24.50 -11.23 -5.46
N MET A 279 -24.54 -9.99 -4.96
CA MET A 279 -25.79 -9.28 -4.70
C MET A 279 -26.60 -9.08 -5.98
N GLU A 280 -25.98 -8.62 -7.07
CA GLU A 280 -26.67 -8.45 -8.37
C GLU A 280 -27.23 -9.79 -8.88
N ILE A 281 -26.40 -10.84 -8.87
CA ILE A 281 -26.76 -12.19 -9.32
C ILE A 281 -27.93 -12.74 -8.49
N GLY A 282 -27.81 -12.72 -7.16
CA GLY A 282 -28.82 -13.26 -6.26
C GLY A 282 -30.17 -12.53 -6.38
N LEU A 283 -30.17 -11.19 -6.41
CA LEU A 283 -31.39 -10.40 -6.58
C LEU A 283 -32.03 -10.62 -7.96
N LYS A 284 -31.23 -10.81 -9.01
CA LYS A 284 -31.74 -11.14 -10.36
C LYS A 284 -32.40 -12.51 -10.37
N GLN A 285 -31.76 -13.51 -9.76
CA GLN A 285 -32.29 -14.88 -9.68
C GLN A 285 -33.57 -14.93 -8.83
N GLN A 286 -33.64 -14.21 -7.70
CA GLN A 286 -34.83 -14.12 -6.87
C GLN A 286 -36.01 -13.49 -7.61
N ARG A 287 -35.77 -12.38 -8.32
CA ARG A 287 -36.80 -11.76 -9.17
C ARG A 287 -37.31 -12.72 -10.23
N MET A 288 -36.41 -13.44 -10.90
CA MET A 288 -36.80 -14.46 -11.88
C MET A 288 -37.60 -15.61 -11.25
N ALA A 289 -37.17 -16.12 -10.09
CA ALA A 289 -37.90 -17.17 -9.37
C ALA A 289 -39.31 -16.72 -8.98
N HIS A 290 -39.47 -15.46 -8.55
CA HIS A 290 -40.77 -14.87 -8.26
C HIS A 290 -41.66 -14.79 -9.51
N TYR A 291 -41.13 -14.28 -10.63
CA TYR A 291 -41.88 -14.21 -11.90
C TYR A 291 -42.33 -15.59 -12.40
N LEU A 292 -41.53 -16.63 -12.15
CA LEU A 292 -41.84 -18.01 -12.52
C LEU A 292 -42.71 -18.75 -11.49
N GLY A 293 -43.18 -18.06 -10.44
CA GLY A 293 -44.04 -18.66 -9.41
C GLY A 293 -43.34 -19.71 -8.53
N ARG A 294 -42.02 -19.66 -8.39
CA ARG A 294 -41.26 -20.58 -7.51
C ARG A 294 -41.36 -20.09 -6.06
N GLY A 295 -41.77 -20.98 -5.16
CA GLY A 295 -42.03 -20.63 -3.75
C GLY A 295 -40.79 -20.39 -2.89
N ALA A 296 -39.63 -20.97 -3.24
CA ALA A 296 -38.40 -20.83 -2.46
C ALA A 296 -37.38 -19.93 -3.18
N PRO A 297 -36.68 -19.03 -2.46
CA PRO A 297 -35.64 -18.22 -3.07
C PRO A 297 -34.47 -19.12 -3.52
N PRO A 298 -33.87 -18.83 -4.69
CA PRO A 298 -32.68 -19.54 -5.15
C PRO A 298 -31.53 -19.36 -4.15
N ARG A 299 -30.79 -20.44 -3.93
CA ARG A 299 -29.65 -20.50 -3.02
C ARG A 299 -28.37 -20.41 -3.84
N LEU A 300 -27.41 -19.63 -3.37
CA LEU A 300 -26.08 -19.54 -3.96
C LEU A 300 -25.14 -20.40 -3.11
N THR A 301 -24.75 -21.57 -3.62
CA THR A 301 -23.61 -22.33 -3.09
C THR A 301 -22.31 -21.69 -3.56
N VAL A 302 -21.20 -22.01 -2.88
CA VAL A 302 -19.86 -21.51 -3.25
C VAL A 302 -19.50 -21.83 -4.70
N ASP A 303 -19.73 -23.07 -5.15
CA ASP A 303 -19.36 -23.48 -6.52
C ASP A 303 -20.22 -22.78 -7.60
N VAL A 304 -21.51 -22.57 -7.32
CA VAL A 304 -22.41 -21.83 -8.23
C VAL A 304 -22.03 -20.35 -8.25
N ALA A 305 -21.73 -19.77 -7.08
CA ALA A 305 -21.28 -18.40 -6.94
C ALA A 305 -19.98 -18.16 -7.72
N LEU A 306 -18.98 -19.04 -7.55
CA LEU A 306 -17.71 -19.00 -8.26
C LEU A 306 -17.90 -18.95 -9.77
N SER A 307 -18.63 -19.93 -10.33
CA SER A 307 -18.88 -20.00 -11.78
C SER A 307 -19.60 -18.76 -12.33
N LEU A 308 -20.58 -18.21 -11.61
CA LEU A 308 -21.33 -17.03 -12.05
C LEU A 308 -20.54 -15.73 -11.91
N VAL A 309 -19.70 -15.61 -10.88
CA VAL A 309 -18.81 -14.46 -10.70
C VAL A 309 -17.72 -14.46 -11.77
N ASP A 310 -17.12 -15.62 -12.07
CA ASP A 310 -16.10 -15.76 -13.12
C ASP A 310 -16.62 -15.37 -14.51
N ASP A 311 -17.84 -15.79 -14.86
CA ASP A 311 -18.49 -15.39 -16.12
C ASP A 311 -18.65 -13.86 -16.21
N ARG A 312 -19.03 -13.21 -15.10
CA ARG A 312 -19.16 -11.75 -15.03
C ARG A 312 -17.82 -11.02 -15.08
N LEU A 313 -16.80 -11.52 -14.38
CA LEU A 313 -15.45 -10.97 -14.42
C LEU A 313 -14.85 -11.08 -15.82
N THR A 314 -14.99 -12.23 -16.46
CA THR A 314 -14.56 -12.47 -17.85
C THR A 314 -15.25 -11.53 -18.82
N THR A 315 -16.58 -11.37 -18.70
CA THR A 315 -17.37 -10.43 -19.50
C THR A 315 -16.91 -8.98 -19.30
N ALA A 316 -16.44 -8.64 -18.10
CA ALA A 316 -15.88 -7.33 -17.78
C ALA A 316 -14.40 -7.14 -18.22
N GLY A 317 -13.79 -8.18 -18.80
CA GLY A 317 -12.42 -8.14 -19.31
C GLY A 317 -11.34 -8.46 -18.28
N ALA A 318 -11.70 -9.01 -17.12
CA ALA A 318 -10.71 -9.56 -16.19
C ALA A 318 -10.06 -10.81 -16.82
N VAL A 319 -8.75 -10.90 -16.70
CA VAL A 319 -7.91 -12.05 -17.09
C VAL A 319 -7.97 -13.13 -16.03
N ASN A 320 -8.06 -12.74 -14.75
CA ASN A 320 -8.16 -13.66 -13.63
C ASN A 320 -9.58 -13.74 -13.07
N GLY A 321 -10.06 -14.97 -12.86
CA GLY A 321 -11.31 -15.25 -12.13
C GLY A 321 -11.16 -15.08 -10.62
N ALA A 322 -12.27 -15.22 -9.91
CA ALA A 322 -12.31 -15.30 -8.46
C ALA A 322 -11.77 -16.66 -7.99
N THR A 323 -11.27 -16.70 -6.77
CA THR A 323 -10.89 -17.93 -6.07
C THR A 323 -12.01 -18.39 -5.14
N ARG A 324 -11.97 -19.67 -4.73
CA ARG A 324 -12.91 -20.19 -3.74
C ARG A 324 -12.87 -19.40 -2.44
N ASP A 325 -11.66 -19.08 -1.97
CA ASP A 325 -11.45 -18.33 -0.73
C ASP A 325 -12.07 -16.92 -0.81
N GLU A 326 -11.94 -16.23 -1.95
CA GLU A 326 -12.59 -14.93 -2.16
C GLU A 326 -14.14 -15.01 -2.15
N ILE A 327 -14.71 -16.12 -2.64
CA ILE A 327 -16.16 -16.37 -2.55
C ILE A 327 -16.57 -16.63 -1.09
N ASP A 328 -15.82 -17.46 -0.36
CA ASP A 328 -16.08 -17.78 1.04
C ASP A 328 -15.98 -16.52 1.93
N GLU A 329 -14.95 -15.69 1.72
CA GLU A 329 -14.81 -14.39 2.38
C GLU A 329 -15.99 -13.46 2.06
N ALA A 330 -16.43 -13.40 0.81
CA ALA A 330 -17.59 -12.60 0.42
C ALA A 330 -18.89 -13.11 1.08
N PHE A 331 -19.06 -14.42 1.22
CA PHE A 331 -20.21 -14.99 1.94
C PHE A 331 -20.17 -14.63 3.42
N LEU A 332 -19.02 -14.79 4.09
CA LEU A 332 -18.84 -14.40 5.49
C LEU A 332 -19.10 -12.91 5.68
N TRP A 333 -18.58 -12.07 4.78
CA TRP A 333 -18.76 -10.63 4.84
C TRP A 333 -20.23 -10.23 4.65
N LEU A 334 -20.90 -10.72 3.60
CA LEU A 334 -22.30 -10.41 3.29
C LEU A 334 -23.28 -10.87 4.39
N THR A 335 -22.95 -11.96 5.09
CA THR A 335 -23.76 -12.52 6.19
C THR A 335 -23.37 -11.99 7.57
N SER A 336 -22.32 -11.17 7.65
CA SER A 336 -21.89 -10.59 8.92
C SER A 336 -22.97 -9.64 9.48
N PRO A 337 -23.14 -9.53 10.81
CA PRO A 337 -24.11 -8.62 11.42
C PRO A 337 -23.90 -7.15 11.05
N TYR A 338 -22.68 -6.76 10.68
CA TYR A 338 -22.35 -5.40 10.27
C TYR A 338 -22.84 -5.05 8.87
N VAL A 339 -22.94 -6.05 7.98
CA VAL A 339 -23.30 -5.87 6.56
C VAL A 339 -24.74 -6.30 6.32
N ASP A 340 -25.14 -7.46 6.84
CA ASP A 340 -26.50 -8.02 6.85
C ASP A 340 -27.19 -7.99 5.48
N ARG A 341 -26.44 -8.34 4.42
CA ARG A 341 -26.91 -8.37 3.03
C ARG A 341 -27.30 -9.75 2.55
N ALA A 342 -26.99 -10.80 3.31
CA ALA A 342 -27.34 -12.17 2.99
C ALA A 342 -27.63 -12.99 4.25
N LEU A 343 -28.29 -14.12 4.06
CA LEU A 343 -28.55 -15.12 5.09
C LEU A 343 -27.92 -16.44 4.72
N TRP A 344 -27.25 -17.07 5.69
CA TRP A 344 -26.96 -18.50 5.62
C TRP A 344 -28.27 -19.28 5.56
N THR A 345 -28.33 -20.25 4.66
CA THR A 345 -29.53 -21.09 4.49
C THR A 345 -29.69 -22.16 5.56
N ASP A 346 -28.59 -22.52 6.23
CA ASP A 346 -28.54 -23.49 7.32
C ASP A 346 -27.27 -23.29 8.18
N ALA A 347 -27.13 -24.11 9.24
CA ALA A 347 -26.00 -24.07 10.15
C ALA A 347 -24.68 -24.58 9.55
N SER A 348 -24.72 -25.32 8.44
CA SER A 348 -23.53 -25.81 7.74
C SER A 348 -22.84 -24.71 6.94
N ARG A 349 -23.52 -23.57 6.73
CA ARG A 349 -22.99 -22.40 6.01
C ARG A 349 -22.49 -22.74 4.61
N THR A 350 -23.21 -23.62 3.90
CA THR A 350 -22.85 -24.07 2.55
C THR A 350 -23.46 -23.23 1.43
N ALA A 351 -24.51 -22.46 1.73
CA ALA A 351 -25.17 -21.58 0.77
C ALA A 351 -25.80 -20.36 1.43
N ILE A 352 -25.86 -19.26 0.67
CA ILE A 352 -26.51 -18.01 1.06
C ILE A 352 -27.75 -17.69 0.22
N VAL A 353 -28.63 -16.85 0.77
CA VAL A 353 -29.72 -16.16 0.07
C VAL A 353 -29.54 -14.67 0.28
N ILE A 354 -29.54 -13.89 -0.80
CA ILE A 354 -29.38 -12.42 -0.73
C ILE A 354 -30.65 -11.78 -0.14
N ARG A 355 -30.50 -10.75 0.69
CA ARG A 355 -31.62 -9.97 1.21
C ARG A 355 -31.91 -8.77 0.29
N PRO A 356 -33.15 -8.57 -0.16
CA PRO A 356 -33.57 -7.30 -0.74
C PRO A 356 -33.37 -6.17 0.28
N ARG A 357 -32.99 -4.99 -0.20
CA ARG A 357 -32.93 -3.78 0.63
C ARG A 357 -34.31 -3.30 1.04
#